data_AF-L0DAY4-F1
#
_entry.id   AF-L0DAY4-F1
#
_cell.length_a   1.000
_cell.length_b   1.000
_cell.length_c   1.000
_cell.angle_alpha   90.00
_cell.angle_beta   90.00
_cell.angle_gamma   90.00
#
_symmetry.space_group_name_H-M   'P 1'
#
loop_
_entity.id
_entity.type
_entity.pdbx_description
1 polymer ?
#
loop_
_entity_poly.entity_id
_entity_poly.type
_entity_poly.pdbx_seq_one_letter_code
_entity_poly.pdbx_strand_id
1 'polypeptide(L)'
;MERTVTVRTELESILVEQALAMARELEAVTDAAPDGQVLAVGELTAVRLGRELTRVALESALQQQAQAAEKKGLPAEPAPAAAVARSRTRRPRRP
;
A
#
# COMPACT_ATOMS: atom_id res chain seq x y z
N MET A 1 -21.39 25.17 -8.49
CA MET A 1 -22.26 24.02 -8.16
C MET A 1 -21.59 23.25 -7.04
N GLU A 2 -22.27 23.06 -5.93
CA GLU A 2 -21.78 22.21 -4.85
C GLU A 2 -22.03 20.73 -5.20
N ARG A 3 -21.06 19.86 -4.89
CA ARG A 3 -21.17 18.41 -5.09
C ARG A 3 -20.63 17.69 -3.87
N THR A 4 -21.35 16.66 -3.44
CA THR A 4 -20.95 15.78 -2.33
C THR A 4 -20.38 14.49 -2.89
N VAL A 5 -19.25 14.04 -2.33
CA VAL A 5 -18.65 12.74 -2.63
C VAL A 5 -18.61 11.92 -1.33
N THR A 6 -19.10 10.70 -1.39
CA THR A 6 -19.06 9.76 -0.26
C THR A 6 -17.88 8.82 -0.44
N VAL A 7 -17.00 8.76 0.57
CA VAL A 7 -15.86 7.83 0.63
C VAL A 7 -16.10 6.80 1.74
N ARG A 8 -15.67 5.57 1.52
CA ARG A 8 -15.93 4.42 2.40
C ARG A 8 -14.67 3.84 3.02
N THR A 9 -13.51 4.20 2.48
CA THR A 9 -12.20 3.77 3.00
C THR A 9 -11.28 4.98 3.13
N GLU A 10 -10.26 4.85 3.97
CA GLU A 10 -9.23 5.88 4.11
C GLU A 10 -8.49 6.12 2.78
N LEU A 11 -8.26 5.05 2.01
CA LEU A 11 -7.70 5.15 0.67
C LEU A 11 -8.60 5.95 -0.27
N GLU A 12 -9.91 5.71 -0.25
CA GLU A 12 -10.86 6.51 -1.06
C GLU A 12 -10.82 8.00 -0.66
N SER A 13 -10.68 8.34 0.63
CA SER A 13 -10.56 9.74 1.10
C SER A 13 -9.30 10.41 0.54
N ILE A 14 -8.14 9.77 0.73
CA ILE A 14 -6.85 10.30 0.27
C ILE A 14 -6.84 10.49 -1.25
N LEU A 15 -7.38 9.54 -2.00
CA LEU A 15 -7.44 9.63 -3.46
C LEU A 15 -8.34 10.77 -3.94
N VAL A 16 -9.49 10.98 -3.31
CA VAL A 16 -10.39 12.10 -3.65
C VAL A 16 -9.73 13.43 -3.32
N GLU A 17 -9.09 13.56 -2.16
CA GLU A 17 -8.38 14.77 -1.75
C GLU A 17 -7.25 15.12 -2.73
N GLN A 18 -6.41 14.15 -3.09
CA GLN A 18 -5.31 14.40 -4.04
C GLN A 18 -5.78 14.63 -5.47
N ALA A 19 -6.85 13.97 -5.92
CA ALA A 19 -7.43 14.25 -7.22
C ALA A 19 -7.98 15.69 -7.30
N LEU A 20 -8.60 16.18 -6.22
CA LEU A 20 -9.08 17.57 -6.14
C LEU A 20 -7.92 18.57 -6.11
N ALA A 21 -6.85 18.26 -5.36
CA ALA A 21 -5.63 19.09 -5.35
C ALA A 21 -5.00 19.15 -6.75
N MET A 22 -4.87 18.01 -7.42
CA MET A 22 -4.35 17.91 -8.79
C MET A 22 -5.20 18.71 -9.78
N ALA A 23 -6.53 18.66 -9.70
CA ALA A 23 -7.40 19.42 -10.57
C ALA A 23 -7.18 20.93 -10.41
N ARG A 24 -7.06 21.43 -9.18
CA ARG A 24 -6.79 22.84 -8.88
C ARG A 24 -5.41 23.28 -9.36
N GLU A 25 -4.40 22.42 -9.21
CA GLU A 25 -3.05 22.70 -9.73
C GLU A 25 -3.06 22.77 -11.26
N LEU A 26 -3.79 21.86 -11.92
CA LEU A 26 -3.95 21.89 -13.37
C LEU A 26 -4.61 23.16 -13.85
N GLU A 27 -5.73 23.56 -13.25
CA GLU A 27 -6.41 24.84 -13.55
C GLU A 27 -5.45 26.02 -13.42
N ALA A 28 -4.75 26.12 -12.29
CA ALA A 28 -3.80 27.21 -12.03
C ALA A 28 -2.65 27.25 -13.04
N VAL A 29 -2.10 26.08 -13.40
CA VAL A 29 -1.00 25.99 -14.38
C VAL A 29 -1.48 26.32 -15.79
N THR A 30 -2.68 25.88 -16.18
CA THR A 30 -3.24 26.20 -17.50
C THR A 30 -3.59 27.68 -17.62
N ASP A 31 -4.08 28.31 -16.55
CA ASP A 31 -4.39 29.74 -16.52
C ASP A 31 -3.13 30.62 -16.58
N ALA A 32 -2.01 30.14 -16.03
CA ALA A 32 -0.73 30.85 -16.05
C ALA A 32 0.11 30.57 -17.32
N ALA A 33 -0.31 29.63 -18.17
CA ALA A 33 0.47 29.22 -19.33
C ALA A 33 0.40 30.29 -20.45
N PRO A 34 1.51 30.53 -21.19
CA PRO A 34 1.50 31.39 -22.36
C PRO A 34 0.53 30.91 -23.44
N ASP A 35 0.02 31.83 -24.24
CA ASP A 35 -0.82 31.51 -25.39
C ASP A 35 -0.15 30.48 -26.31
N GLY A 36 -0.91 29.48 -26.73
CA GLY A 36 -0.41 28.36 -27.54
C GLY A 36 0.41 27.32 -26.77
N GLN A 37 0.68 27.51 -25.47
CA GLN A 37 1.40 26.53 -24.63
C GLN A 37 0.52 25.83 -23.60
N VAL A 38 -0.72 26.29 -23.39
CA VAL A 38 -1.67 25.74 -22.40
C VAL A 38 -1.74 24.22 -22.43
N LEU A 39 -1.88 23.61 -23.61
CA LEU A 39 -1.96 22.16 -23.75
C LEU A 39 -0.64 21.46 -23.38
N ALA A 40 0.49 21.96 -23.86
CA ALA A 40 1.79 21.34 -23.59
C ALA A 40 2.14 21.39 -22.09
N VAL A 41 1.90 22.53 -21.45
CA VAL A 41 2.18 22.73 -20.02
C VAL A 41 1.17 21.95 -19.17
N GLY A 42 -0.11 21.97 -19.54
CA GLY A 42 -1.17 21.22 -18.88
C GLY A 42 -0.95 19.71 -18.95
N GLU A 43 -0.61 19.18 -20.13
CA GLU A 43 -0.35 17.75 -20.31
C GLU A 43 0.87 17.29 -19.51
N LEU A 44 1.98 18.03 -19.57
CA LEU A 44 3.19 17.71 -18.79
C LEU A 44 2.87 17.63 -17.28
N THR A 45 2.09 18.60 -16.80
CA THR A 45 1.69 18.68 -15.40
C THR A 45 0.74 17.53 -15.03
N ALA A 46 -0.23 17.24 -15.89
CA ALA A 46 -1.21 16.17 -15.68
C ALA A 46 -0.54 14.80 -15.60
N VAL A 47 0.40 14.51 -16.50
CA VAL A 47 1.14 13.24 -16.50
C VAL A 47 2.00 13.12 -15.25
N ARG A 48 2.70 14.18 -14.85
CA ARG A 48 3.52 14.18 -13.63
C ARG A 48 2.68 13.89 -12.39
N LEU A 49 1.63 14.66 -12.17
CA LEU A 49 0.76 14.53 -10.99
C LEU A 49 -0.01 13.20 -10.99
N GLY A 50 -0.52 12.79 -12.15
CA GLY A 50 -1.28 11.55 -12.30
C GLY A 50 -0.44 10.30 -12.03
N ARG A 51 0.85 10.31 -12.41
CA ARG A 51 1.79 9.22 -12.07
C ARG A 51 2.00 9.11 -10.57
N GLU A 52 2.18 10.23 -9.89
CA GLU A 52 2.37 10.24 -8.44
C GLU A 52 1.10 9.79 -7.70
N LEU A 53 -0.07 10.29 -8.11
CA LEU A 53 -1.36 9.84 -7.57
C LEU A 53 -1.53 8.32 -7.71
N THR A 54 -1.23 7.80 -8.92
CA THR A 54 -1.32 6.36 -9.21
C THR A 54 -0.35 5.56 -8.35
N ARG A 55 0.87 6.06 -8.15
CA ARG A 55 1.87 5.42 -7.30
C ARG A 55 1.38 5.29 -5.86
N VAL A 56 0.92 6.39 -5.26
CA VAL A 56 0.41 6.40 -3.88
C VAL A 56 -0.80 5.45 -3.73
N ALA A 57 -1.68 5.42 -4.74
CA ALA A 57 -2.82 4.51 -4.77
C ALA A 57 -2.38 3.03 -4.71
N LEU A 58 -1.38 2.67 -5.51
CA LEU A 58 -0.84 1.31 -5.56
C LEU A 58 -0.14 0.94 -4.26
N GLU A 59 0.73 1.81 -3.73
CA GLU A 59 1.43 1.59 -2.46
C GLU A 59 0.45 1.34 -1.32
N SER A 60 -0.61 2.14 -1.24
CA SER A 60 -1.66 2.00 -0.22
C SER A 60 -2.49 0.72 -0.39
N ALA A 61 -2.88 0.38 -1.62
CA ALA A 61 -3.64 -0.84 -1.89
C ALA A 61 -2.83 -2.10 -1.54
N LEU A 62 -1.53 -2.10 -1.87
CA LEU A 62 -0.62 -3.20 -1.51
C LEU A 62 -0.45 -3.31 0.01
N GLN A 63 -0.33 -2.18 0.71
CA GLN A 63 -0.24 -2.18 2.17
C GLN A 63 -1.51 -2.76 2.83
N GLN A 64 -2.69 -2.42 2.31
CA GLN A 64 -3.94 -3.00 2.79
C GLN A 64 -4.02 -4.52 2.54
N GLN A 65 -3.56 -4.98 1.37
CA GLN A 65 -3.48 -6.41 1.07
C GLN A 65 -2.54 -7.16 2.02
N ALA A 66 -1.36 -6.59 2.30
CA ALA A 66 -0.40 -7.17 3.23
C ALA A 66 -1.00 -7.32 4.64
N GLN A 67 -1.62 -6.26 5.17
CA GLN A 67 -2.29 -6.33 6.48
C GLN A 67 -3.42 -7.36 6.52
N ALA A 68 -4.19 -7.49 5.43
CA ALA A 68 -5.25 -8.50 5.34
C ALA A 68 -4.69 -9.93 5.29
N ALA A 69 -3.52 -10.13 4.66
CA ALA A 69 -2.86 -11.43 4.58
C ALA A 69 -2.23 -11.84 5.93
N GLU A 70 -1.57 -10.92 6.64
CA GLU A 70 -1.01 -11.17 7.98
C GLU A 70 -2.08 -11.59 8.98
N LYS A 71 -3.26 -10.94 8.95
CA LYS A 71 -4.41 -11.33 9.78
C LYS A 71 -4.95 -12.73 9.46
N LYS A 72 -4.66 -13.27 8.28
CA LYS A 72 -5.09 -14.62 7.84
C LYS A 72 -4.01 -15.69 8.02
N GLY A 73 -2.85 -15.36 8.59
CA GLY A 73 -1.80 -16.34 8.88
C GLY A 73 -2.33 -17.49 9.74
N LEU A 74 -2.24 -18.72 9.24
CA LEU A 74 -2.59 -19.92 9.99
C LEU A 74 -1.78 -19.98 11.30
N PRO A 75 -2.34 -20.52 12.40
CA PRO A 75 -1.55 -20.80 13.59
C PRO A 75 -0.34 -21.66 13.19
N ALA A 76 0.86 -21.24 13.58
CA ALA A 76 2.03 -22.09 13.45
C ALA A 76 1.74 -23.40 14.18
N GLU A 77 1.68 -24.52 13.44
CA GLU A 77 1.57 -25.83 14.07
C GLU A 77 2.76 -26.01 15.03
N PRO A 78 2.53 -26.48 16.27
CA PRO A 78 3.62 -26.75 17.19
C PRO A 78 4.58 -27.77 16.56
N ALA A 79 5.82 -27.34 16.32
CA ALA A 79 6.86 -28.24 15.87
C ALA A 79 7.05 -29.36 16.93
N PRO A 80 7.07 -30.65 16.54
CA PRO A 80 7.27 -31.72 17.49
C PRO A 80 8.65 -31.58 18.13
N ALA A 81 8.70 -31.42 19.45
CA ALA A 81 9.94 -31.40 20.20
C ALA A 81 10.66 -32.75 20.03
N ALA A 82 11.89 -32.72 19.52
CA ALA A 82 12.71 -33.91 19.38
C ALA A 82 12.89 -34.59 20.75
N ALA A 83 12.45 -35.84 20.87
CA ALA A 83 12.57 -36.61 22.09
C ALA A 83 14.05 -36.76 22.49
N VAL A 84 14.41 -36.26 23.67
CA VAL A 84 15.75 -36.40 24.25
C VAL A 84 16.05 -37.89 24.44
N ALA A 85 17.04 -38.39 23.72
CA ALA A 85 17.50 -39.76 23.80
C ALA A 85 18.01 -40.07 25.22
N ARG A 86 17.32 -40.98 25.93
CA ARG A 86 17.76 -41.46 27.24
C ARG A 86 18.99 -42.35 27.06
N SER A 87 20.14 -41.91 27.56
CA SER A 87 21.36 -42.71 27.65
C SER A 87 21.12 -43.91 28.58
N ARG A 88 21.13 -45.13 28.02
CA ARG A 88 21.13 -46.37 28.81
C ARG A 88 22.53 -46.62 29.35
N THR A 89 22.77 -46.29 30.62
CA THR A 89 23.96 -46.73 31.34
C THR A 89 23.81 -48.21 31.66
N ARG A 90 24.51 -49.06 30.90
CA ARG A 90 24.56 -50.51 31.12
C ARG A 90 25.56 -50.81 32.23
N ARG A 91 25.06 -51.14 33.43
CA ARG A 91 25.88 -51.54 34.58
C ARG A 91 26.47 -52.94 34.33
N PRO A 92 27.79 -53.16 34.44
CA PRO A 92 28.34 -54.51 34.34
C PRO A 92 28.14 -55.26 35.67
N ARG A 93 27.68 -56.51 35.57
CA ARG A 93 27.73 -57.52 36.64
C ARG A 93 29.17 -58.05 36.73
N ARG A 94 29.66 -58.26 37.95
CA ARG A 94 30.86 -59.07 38.22
C ARG A 94 30.56 -60.08 39.35
N PRO A 95 31.29 -61.22 39.38
CA PRO A 95 30.95 -62.45 40.09
C PRO A 95 31.18 -62.36 41.61
#